data_AF-A0A839LDV8-F1
#
_entry.id   AF-A0A839LDV8-F1
#
_cell.length_a   1.000
_cell.length_b   1.000
_cell.length_c   1.000
_cell.angle_alpha   90.00
_cell.angle_beta   90.00
_cell.angle_gamma   90.00
#
_symmetry.space_group_name_H-M   'P 1'
#
loop_
_entity.id
_entity.type
_entity.pdbx_description
1 polymer ?
#
loop_
_entity_poly.entity_id
_entity_poly.type
_entity_poly.pdbx_seq_one_letter_code
_entity_poly.pdbx_strand_id
1 'polypeptide(L)'
;MADIQSSSPVPRAWWRERMMWLVVGGPAAVVLASFVTLGVALKHPDPVIETQQRLSADSAADGPQSAALAPAIAARNHAATGGSASGK
;
A
#
# COMPACT_ATOMS: atom_id res chain seq x y z
N MET A 1 66.67 27.74 20.33
CA MET A 1 65.77 26.60 20.08
C MET A 1 64.37 27.10 20.33
N ALA A 2 63.56 27.26 19.28
CA ALA A 2 62.16 27.65 19.42
C ALA A 2 61.32 26.38 19.52
N ASP A 3 60.58 26.22 20.62
CA ASP A 3 59.63 25.14 20.82
C ASP A 3 58.44 25.31 19.85
N ILE A 4 58.24 24.32 18.98
CA ILE A 4 57.02 24.20 18.17
C ILE A 4 55.96 23.56 19.06
N GLN A 5 55.10 24.38 19.66
CA GLN A 5 53.96 23.91 20.45
C GLN A 5 52.90 23.32 19.50
N SER A 6 52.83 22.00 19.41
CA SER A 6 51.79 21.29 18.67
C SER A 6 50.45 21.44 19.40
N SER A 7 49.57 22.32 18.92
CA SER A 7 48.19 22.43 19.42
C SER A 7 47.35 21.26 18.89
N SER A 8 47.00 20.30 19.75
CA SER A 8 46.06 19.23 19.41
C SER A 8 44.68 19.81 19.07
N PRO A 9 44.09 19.49 17.91
CA PRO A 9 42.76 19.98 17.56
C PRO A 9 41.72 19.39 18.50
N VAL A 10 40.87 20.25 19.08
CA VAL A 10 39.74 19.83 19.90
C VAL A 10 38.71 19.13 19.01
N PRO A 11 38.30 17.87 19.31
CA PRO A 11 37.34 17.16 18.48
C PRO A 11 35.99 17.89 18.47
N ARG A 12 35.44 18.11 17.28
CA ARG A 12 34.13 18.73 17.10
C ARG A 12 33.03 17.69 17.33
N ALA A 13 31.94 18.09 17.99
CA ALA A 13 30.78 17.24 18.17
C ALA A 13 30.10 16.93 16.83
N TRP A 14 30.06 15.65 16.49
CA TRP A 14 29.56 15.09 15.22
C TRP A 14 28.11 15.49 14.87
N TRP A 15 27.24 15.69 15.86
CA TRP A 15 25.85 16.14 15.66
C TRP A 15 25.69 17.55 15.08
N ARG A 16 26.78 18.35 15.05
CA ARG A 16 26.76 19.71 14.49
C ARG A 16 26.97 19.71 12.98
N GLU A 17 27.40 18.60 12.39
CA GLU A 17 27.67 18.52 10.97
C GLU A 17 26.40 18.23 10.17
N ARG A 18 26.12 19.08 9.16
CA ARG A 18 24.95 18.92 8.29
C ARG A 18 24.94 17.58 7.54
N MET A 19 26.12 17.03 7.24
CA MET A 19 26.26 15.75 6.54
C MET A 19 25.68 14.57 7.34
N MET A 20 25.84 14.56 8.67
CA MET A 20 25.26 13.53 9.53
C MET A 20 23.74 13.47 9.40
N TRP A 21 23.09 14.64 9.33
CA TRP A 21 21.63 14.73 9.20
C TRP A 21 21.12 14.22 7.85
N LEU A 22 21.93 14.21 6.79
CA LEU A 22 21.55 13.57 5.53
C LEU A 22 21.50 12.04 5.67
N VAL A 23 22.44 11.47 6.44
CA VAL A 23 22.51 10.02 6.68
C VAL A 23 21.40 9.56 7.63
N VAL A 24 21.18 10.28 8.73
CA VAL A 24 20.15 9.94 9.73
C VAL A 24 18.75 10.35 9.27
N GLY A 25 18.66 11.43 8.50
CA GLY A 25 17.39 12.00 8.03
C GLY A 25 16.60 11.07 7.13
N GLY A 26 17.27 10.31 6.24
CA GLY A 26 16.61 9.32 5.38
C GLY A 26 15.86 8.25 6.18
N PRO A 27 16.55 7.48 7.04
CA PRO A 27 15.91 6.50 7.92
C PRO A 27 14.87 7.12 8.86
N ALA A 28 15.15 8.29 9.45
CA ALA A 28 14.20 8.97 10.34
C ALA A 28 12.91 9.37 9.61
N ALA A 29 13.01 9.82 8.35
CA ALA A 29 11.85 10.17 7.53
C ALA A 29 10.96 8.96 7.23
N VAL A 30 11.55 7.79 6.93
CA VAL A 30 10.78 6.55 6.68
C VAL A 30 10.06 6.08 7.94
N VAL A 31 10.73 6.13 9.10
CA VAL A 31 10.10 5.80 10.39
C VAL A 31 8.90 6.72 10.65
N LEU A 32 9.08 8.04 10.47
CA LEU A 32 8.01 9.01 10.61
C LEU A 32 6.84 8.73 9.64
N ALA A 33 7.15 8.45 8.37
CA ALA A 33 6.14 8.11 7.35
C ALA A 33 5.33 6.86 7.72
N SER A 34 5.98 5.84 8.31
CA SER A 34 5.29 4.63 8.80
C SER A 34 4.25 4.97 9.87
N PHE A 35 4.62 5.81 10.85
CA PHE A 35 3.69 6.27 11.88
C PHE A 35 2.56 7.13 11.30
N VAL A 36 2.84 7.97 10.31
CA VAL A 36 1.80 8.76 9.62
C VAL A 36 0.79 7.82 8.94
N THR A 37 1.26 6.82 8.19
CA THR A 37 0.39 5.83 7.55
C THR A 37 -0.44 5.06 8.58
N LEU A 38 0.17 4.64 9.69
CA LEU A 38 -0.54 4.00 10.79
C LEU A 38 -1.63 4.93 11.37
N GLY A 39 -1.31 6.21 11.57
CA GLY A 39 -2.27 7.21 12.03
C GLY A 39 -3.45 7.40 11.07
N VAL A 40 -3.18 7.43 9.76
CA VAL A 40 -4.23 7.52 8.72
C VAL A 40 -5.12 6.28 8.76
N ALA A 41 -4.53 5.09 8.84
CA ALA A 41 -5.29 3.83 8.87
C ALA A 41 -6.22 3.73 10.09
N LEU A 42 -5.78 4.19 11.26
CA LEU A 42 -6.60 4.19 12.47
C LEU A 42 -7.72 5.23 12.44
N LYS A 43 -7.48 6.39 11.82
CA LYS A 43 -8.44 7.51 11.78
C LYS A 43 -9.48 7.37 10.67
N HIS A 44 -9.09 6.76 9.56
CA HIS A 44 -9.94 6.57 8.39
C HIS A 44 -9.95 5.08 8.01
N PRO A 45 -10.66 4.25 8.80
CA PRO A 45 -10.92 2.87 8.38
C PRO A 45 -11.71 2.92 7.08
N ASP A 46 -11.21 2.24 6.04
CA ASP A 46 -11.91 2.11 4.77
C ASP A 46 -13.28 1.47 5.03
N PRO A 47 -14.40 2.12 4.66
CA PRO A 47 -15.73 1.60 4.91
C PRO A 47 -15.87 0.21 4.27
N VAL A 48 -16.24 -0.77 5.09
CA VAL A 48 -16.51 -2.11 4.59
C VAL A 48 -17.69 -2.02 3.60
N ILE A 49 -17.44 -2.29 2.33
CA ILE A 49 -18.52 -2.45 1.35
C ILE A 49 -19.25 -3.73 1.75
N GLU A 50 -20.45 -3.59 2.30
CA GLU A 50 -21.29 -4.74 2.63
C GLU A 50 -21.50 -5.58 1.37
N THR A 51 -20.95 -6.79 1.36
CA THR A 51 -21.06 -7.74 0.23
C THR A 51 -22.52 -7.99 -0.15
N GLN A 52 -23.48 -7.80 0.77
CA GLN A 52 -24.90 -7.92 0.47
C GLN A 52 -25.37 -6.95 -0.61
N GLN A 53 -24.86 -5.71 -0.66
CA GLN A 53 -25.26 -4.76 -1.69
C GLN A 53 -24.74 -5.16 -3.08
N ARG A 54 -23.66 -5.94 -3.14
CA ARG A 54 -23.16 -6.57 -4.37
C ARG A 54 -24.04 -7.76 -4.79
N LEU A 55 -24.42 -8.62 -3.84
CA LEU A 55 -25.34 -9.74 -4.10
C LEU A 55 -26.73 -9.26 -4.55
N SER A 56 -27.28 -8.19 -3.97
CA SER A 56 -28.57 -7.65 -4.41
C SER A 56 -28.52 -7.02 -5.81
N ALA A 57 -27.38 -6.43 -6.19
CA ALA A 57 -27.18 -5.93 -7.55
C ALA A 57 -27.02 -7.10 -8.56
N ASP A 58 -26.36 -8.19 -8.17
CA ASP A 58 -26.23 -9.41 -8.97
C ASP A 58 -27.56 -10.19 -9.08
N SER A 59 -28.38 -10.25 -8.02
CA SER A 59 -29.68 -10.95 -8.02
C SER A 59 -30.80 -10.20 -8.74
N ALA A 60 -30.72 -8.86 -8.84
CA ALA A 60 -31.64 -8.08 -9.68
C ALA A 60 -31.38 -8.28 -11.19
N ALA A 61 -30.26 -8.90 -11.51
CA ALA A 61 -29.81 -9.23 -12.85
C ALA A 61 -29.90 -10.74 -13.07
N ASP A 62 -31.06 -11.38 -12.92
CA ASP A 62 -31.25 -12.80 -13.28
C ASP A 62 -32.04 -12.95 -14.60
N GLY A 63 -31.73 -12.09 -15.58
CA GLY A 63 -32.30 -12.10 -16.91
C GLY A 63 -31.26 -12.45 -17.98
N PRO A 64 -31.65 -12.75 -19.22
CA PRO A 64 -30.71 -13.07 -20.31
C PRO A 64 -29.69 -11.94 -20.60
N GLN A 65 -29.96 -10.70 -20.16
CA GLN A 65 -29.04 -9.56 -20.26
C GLN A 65 -27.89 -9.61 -19.25
N SER A 66 -28.01 -10.41 -18.20
CA SER A 66 -27.05 -10.47 -17.11
C SER A 66 -25.86 -11.37 -17.40
N ALA A 67 -26.04 -12.34 -18.28
CA ALA A 67 -24.94 -13.09 -18.87
C ALA A 67 -23.97 -12.15 -19.63
N ALA A 68 -24.47 -11.03 -20.18
CA ALA A 68 -23.65 -10.01 -20.83
C ALA A 68 -23.01 -9.01 -19.85
N LEU A 69 -23.52 -8.92 -18.62
CA LEU A 69 -22.99 -8.07 -17.54
C LEU A 69 -22.11 -8.85 -16.55
N ALA A 70 -22.00 -10.17 -16.72
CA ALA A 70 -21.16 -11.02 -15.88
C ALA A 70 -19.70 -10.54 -15.94
N PRO A 71 -18.98 -10.49 -14.80
CA PRO A 71 -17.60 -10.07 -14.79
C PRO A 71 -16.77 -10.93 -15.74
N ALA A 72 -15.92 -10.29 -16.55
CA ALA A 72 -15.16 -10.93 -17.63
C ALA A 72 -14.36 -12.18 -17.19
N ILE A 73 -14.00 -12.27 -15.90
CA ILE A 73 -13.34 -13.44 -15.31
C ILE A 73 -14.29 -14.65 -15.20
N ALA A 74 -15.56 -14.46 -14.84
CA ALA A 74 -16.54 -15.54 -14.78
C ALA A 74 -16.83 -16.13 -16.17
N ALA A 75 -16.93 -15.27 -17.19
CA ALA A 75 -17.15 -15.70 -18.57
C ALA A 75 -16.01 -16.60 -19.10
N ARG A 76 -14.75 -16.32 -18.74
CA ARG A 76 -13.60 -17.16 -19.10
C ARG A 76 -13.69 -18.58 -18.53
N ASN A 77 -14.19 -18.71 -17.30
CA ASN A 77 -14.31 -20.01 -16.63
C ASN A 77 -15.49 -20.83 -17.16
N HIS A 78 -16.60 -20.18 -17.50
CA HIS A 78 -17.77 -20.85 -18.10
C HIS A 78 -17.51 -21.33 -19.54
N ALA A 79 -16.64 -20.67 -20.31
CA ALA A 79 -16.20 -21.16 -21.61
C ALA A 79 -15.33 -22.43 -21.50
N ALA A 80 -14.59 -22.58 -20.40
CA ALA A 80 -13.69 -23.72 -20.16
C ALA A 80 -14.42 -24.97 -19.65
N THR A 81 -15.60 -24.85 -19.03
CA THR A 81 -16.38 -26.01 -18.55
C THR A 81 -17.26 -26.66 -19.62
N GLY A 82 -17.35 -26.07 -20.81
CA GLY A 82 -18.19 -26.57 -21.89
C GLY A 82 -19.67 -26.47 -21.53
N GLY A 83 -20.48 -25.93 -22.44
CA GLY A 83 -21.93 -26.04 -22.33
C GLY A 83 -22.33 -27.51 -22.38
N SER A 84 -22.38 -28.19 -21.25
CA SER A 84 -23.15 -29.42 -21.11
C SER A 84 -24.62 -29.03 -21.11
N ALA A 85 -25.12 -28.76 -22.32
CA ALA A 85 -26.52 -28.89 -22.65
C ALA A 85 -26.92 -30.34 -22.33
N SER A 86 -27.38 -30.57 -21.11
CA SER A 86 -28.12 -31.75 -20.75
C SER A 86 -29.54 -31.31 -20.46
N GLY A 87 -30.45 -31.58 -21.41
CA GLY A 87 -31.87 -31.54 -21.12
C GLY A 87 -32.79 -31.20 -22.28
N LYS A 88 -32.90 -32.15 -23.23
CA LYS A 88 -33.98 -32.34 -24.21
C LYS A 88 -34.13 -31.34 -25.37
#